data_AF-A0A1L5KEU6-F1
#
_entry.id   AF-A0A1L5KEU6-F1
#
_cell.length_a   1.000
_cell.length_b   1.000
_cell.length_c   1.000
_cell.angle_alpha   90.00
_cell.angle_beta   90.00
_cell.angle_gamma   90.00
#
_symmetry.space_group_name_H-M   'P 1'
#
loop_
_entity.id
_entity.type
_entity.pdbx_description
1 polymer ?
#
loop_
_entity_poly.entity_id
_entity_poly.type
_entity_poly.pdbx_seq_one_letter_code
_entity_poly.pdbx_strand_id
1 'polypeptide(L)'
;MTIKDFFSFRQNKYFWINIAAMIVVVGLLLFGTLKGIDIYTHHGEAVVVPDVKGMTVGEAGKVFENKGLACVISDSTYVKDKPAGCILDYNPAAGQKVKEGRIIYLTINAINIPLQAVPDVADNSSLRQAEARILASGFKLNDIEYMAGEKDWVYGVKYQDRVLAMGEKVPMGATLTLMVGNGGEEMQEGDSLSADEGAEPREVVTSESSAADESWF
;
A
#
# COMPACT_ATOMS: atom_id res chain seq x y z
N MET A 1 -43.81 63.07 -41.95
CA MET A 1 -42.54 62.73 -42.62
C MET A 1 -42.80 61.46 -43.42
N THR A 2 -42.77 61.51 -44.75
CA THR A 2 -43.15 60.35 -45.57
C THR A 2 -41.97 59.39 -45.71
N ILE A 3 -42.25 58.09 -45.79
CA ILE A 3 -41.24 57.03 -46.01
C ILE A 3 -40.39 57.28 -47.27
N LYS A 4 -40.93 58.00 -48.26
CA LYS A 4 -40.22 58.35 -49.49
C LYS A 4 -39.11 59.38 -49.26
N ASP A 5 -39.33 60.37 -48.39
CA ASP A 5 -38.31 61.35 -47.98
C ASP A 5 -37.22 60.67 -47.16
N PHE A 6 -37.60 59.68 -46.36
CA PHE A 6 -36.67 58.87 -45.59
C PHE A 6 -35.71 58.08 -46.49
N PHE A 7 -36.09 57.60 -47.68
CA PHE A 7 -35.20 56.87 -48.60
C PHE A 7 -34.49 57.74 -49.66
N SER A 8 -34.74 59.06 -49.68
CA SER A 8 -34.12 59.98 -50.66
C SER A 8 -32.59 60.08 -50.54
N PHE A 9 -32.02 59.71 -49.38
CA PHE A 9 -30.56 59.66 -49.18
C PHE A 9 -29.87 58.57 -50.02
N ARG A 10 -30.61 57.57 -50.52
CA ARG A 10 -30.05 56.42 -51.28
C ARG A 10 -29.44 56.84 -52.63
N GLN A 11 -29.76 58.04 -53.13
CA GLN A 11 -29.23 58.59 -54.38
C GLN A 11 -27.98 59.46 -54.17
N ASN A 12 -27.61 59.75 -52.93
CA ASN A 12 -26.44 60.56 -52.60
C ASN A 12 -25.17 59.70 -52.57
N LYS A 13 -24.17 60.06 -53.39
CA LYS A 13 -22.88 59.35 -53.51
C LYS A 13 -22.13 59.29 -52.17
N TYR A 14 -22.23 60.34 -51.36
CA TYR A 14 -21.56 60.40 -50.05
C TYR A 14 -22.13 59.42 -49.02
N PHE A 15 -23.42 59.08 -49.12
CA PHE A 15 -24.04 58.10 -48.23
C PHE A 15 -23.44 56.70 -48.44
N TRP A 16 -23.30 56.28 -49.70
CA TRP A 16 -22.68 55.00 -50.05
C TRP A 16 -21.18 54.96 -49.74
N ILE A 17 -20.47 56.08 -49.90
CA ILE A 17 -19.05 56.17 -49.52
C ILE A 17 -18.88 55.98 -48.01
N ASN A 18 -19.71 56.60 -47.17
CA ASN A 18 -19.65 56.41 -45.72
C ASN A 18 -20.02 54.99 -45.29
N ILE A 19 -21.01 54.35 -45.93
CA ILE A 19 -21.32 52.94 -45.67
C ILE A 19 -20.15 52.04 -46.07
N ALA A 20 -19.56 52.24 -47.24
CA ALA A 20 -18.39 51.48 -47.67
C ALA A 20 -17.20 51.67 -46.70
N ALA A 21 -16.95 52.90 -46.27
CA ALA A 21 -15.93 53.21 -45.27
C ALA A 21 -16.21 52.51 -43.92
N MET A 22 -17.46 52.51 -43.46
CA MET A 22 -17.86 51.80 -42.23
C MET A 22 -17.63 50.29 -42.36
N ILE A 23 -17.98 49.68 -43.49
CA ILE A 23 -17.72 48.26 -43.75
C ILE A 23 -16.23 47.95 -43.73
N VAL A 24 -15.40 48.82 -44.33
CA VAL A 24 -13.93 48.67 -44.31
C VAL A 24 -13.40 48.77 -42.88
N VAL A 25 -13.87 49.73 -42.08
CA VAL A 25 -13.46 49.88 -40.67
C VAL A 25 -13.86 48.67 -39.84
N VAL A 26 -15.09 48.17 -40.00
CA VAL A 26 -15.57 46.96 -39.32
C VAL A 26 -14.77 45.74 -39.76
N GLY A 27 -14.46 45.62 -41.06
CA GLY A 27 -13.62 44.56 -41.60
C GLY A 27 -12.20 44.59 -41.04
N LEU A 28 -11.59 45.78 -40.91
CA LEU A 28 -10.28 45.96 -40.29
C LEU A 28 -10.29 45.63 -38.79
N LEU A 29 -11.34 46.02 -38.07
CA LEU A 29 -11.50 45.67 -36.66
C LEU A 29 -11.65 44.16 -36.47
N LEU A 30 -12.49 43.50 -37.29
CA LEU A 30 -12.64 42.04 -37.27
C LEU A 30 -11.32 41.33 -37.60
N PHE A 31 -10.60 41.79 -38.63
CA PHE A 31 -9.32 41.20 -38.99
C PHE A 31 -8.27 41.39 -37.88
N GLY A 32 -8.22 42.58 -37.29
CA GLY A 32 -7.32 42.90 -36.19
C GLY A 32 -7.60 42.08 -34.93
N THR A 33 -8.88 41.90 -34.56
CA THR A 33 -9.24 41.07 -33.39
C THR A 33 -8.97 39.60 -33.64
N LEU A 34 -9.28 39.07 -34.83
CA LEU A 34 -8.98 37.68 -35.18
C LEU A 34 -7.47 37.42 -35.15
N LYS A 35 -6.65 38.28 -35.79
CA LYS A 35 -5.19 38.16 -35.77
C LYS A 35 -4.58 38.38 -34.38
N GLY A 36 -5.16 39.29 -33.61
CA GLY A 36 -4.73 39.54 -32.23
C GLY A 36 -4.99 38.34 -31.32
N ILE A 37 -6.12 37.66 -31.48
CA ILE A 37 -6.40 36.42 -30.74
C ILE A 37 -5.44 35.32 -31.18
N ASP A 38 -5.18 35.17 -32.47
CA ASP A 38 -4.28 34.15 -33.02
C ASP A 38 -2.85 34.28 -32.46
N ILE A 39 -2.34 35.51 -32.39
CA ILE A 39 -1.01 35.81 -31.84
C ILE A 39 -0.97 35.70 -30.31
N TYR A 40 -2.06 36.06 -29.62
CA TYR A 40 -2.13 35.98 -28.16
C TYR A 40 -2.26 34.53 -27.68
N THR A 41 -3.00 33.69 -28.40
CA THR A 41 -3.24 32.30 -28.00
C THR A 41 -2.15 31.31 -28.43
N HIS A 42 -1.12 31.76 -29.17
CA HIS A 42 -0.08 30.91 -29.75
C HIS A 42 -0.70 29.66 -30.41
N HIS A 43 -1.68 29.91 -31.29
CA HIS A 43 -2.43 28.85 -31.93
C HIS A 43 -1.52 28.06 -32.88
N GLY A 44 -1.12 26.85 -32.46
CA GLY A 44 -0.40 25.89 -33.32
C GLY A 44 0.90 25.33 -32.76
N GLU A 45 1.48 25.94 -31.73
CA GLU A 45 2.67 25.41 -31.05
C GLU A 45 2.26 24.37 -30.01
N ALA A 46 2.14 23.12 -30.46
CA ALA A 46 1.88 21.99 -29.62
C ALA A 46 3.12 21.10 -29.54
N VAL A 47 3.59 20.89 -28.33
CA VAL A 47 4.67 19.96 -28.02
C VAL A 47 4.06 18.57 -27.82
N VAL A 48 4.67 17.57 -28.47
CA VAL A 48 4.31 16.18 -28.27
C VAL A 48 4.98 15.68 -26.99
N VAL A 49 4.19 15.11 -26.09
CA VAL A 49 4.70 14.49 -24.86
C VAL A 49 5.58 13.29 -25.22
N PRO A 50 6.87 13.29 -24.86
CA PRO A 50 7.78 12.17 -25.11
C PRO A 50 7.43 10.98 -24.23
N ASP A 51 7.76 9.77 -24.70
CA ASP A 51 7.64 8.57 -23.87
C ASP A 51 8.84 8.43 -22.94
N VAL A 52 8.58 8.56 -21.64
CA VAL A 52 9.58 8.45 -20.56
C VAL A 52 9.26 7.30 -19.60
N LYS A 53 8.38 6.38 -19.99
CA LYS A 53 7.96 5.27 -19.13
C LYS A 53 9.15 4.39 -18.78
N GLY A 54 9.32 4.08 -17.50
CA GLY A 54 10.44 3.27 -17.00
C GLY A 54 11.77 4.01 -16.83
N MET A 55 11.89 5.26 -17.30
CA MET A 55 13.05 6.10 -17.02
C MET A 55 13.07 6.54 -15.55
N THR A 56 14.24 6.93 -15.07
CA THR A 56 14.37 7.58 -13.76
C THR A 56 13.80 9.00 -13.81
N VAL A 57 13.33 9.52 -12.67
CA VAL A 57 12.80 10.90 -12.59
C VAL A 57 13.81 11.93 -13.11
N GLY A 58 15.10 11.74 -12.83
CA GLY A 58 16.15 12.66 -13.27
C GLY A 58 16.39 12.65 -14.78
N GLU A 59 16.34 11.48 -15.42
CA GLU A 59 16.47 11.38 -16.89
C GLU A 59 15.24 11.93 -17.59
N ALA A 60 14.05 11.56 -17.12
CA ALA A 60 12.80 12.04 -17.66
C ALA A 60 12.66 13.57 -17.53
N GLY A 61 13.09 14.14 -16.41
CA GLY A 61 13.12 15.59 -16.22
C GLY A 61 13.91 16.31 -17.31
N LYS A 62 15.10 15.82 -17.66
CA LYS A 62 15.90 16.38 -18.76
C LYS A 62 15.20 16.25 -20.11
N VAL A 63 14.54 15.13 -20.36
CA VAL A 63 13.79 14.90 -21.61
C VAL A 63 12.61 15.88 -21.72
N PHE A 64 11.90 16.14 -20.62
CA PHE A 64 10.82 17.12 -20.58
C PHE A 64 11.32 18.55 -20.74
N GLU A 65 12.38 18.94 -20.02
CA GLU A 65 12.99 20.26 -20.13
C GLU A 65 13.47 20.57 -21.55
N ASN A 66 14.11 19.59 -22.22
CA ASN A 66 14.53 19.70 -23.62
C ASN A 66 13.37 19.91 -24.60
N LYS A 67 12.14 19.56 -24.19
CA LYS A 67 10.91 19.76 -24.95
C LYS A 67 10.11 20.98 -24.49
N GLY A 68 10.64 21.78 -23.56
CA GLY A 68 9.92 22.93 -22.98
C GLY A 68 8.74 22.53 -22.10
N LEU A 69 8.78 21.32 -21.52
CA LEU A 69 7.76 20.79 -20.60
C LEU A 69 8.30 20.79 -19.18
N ALA A 70 7.41 21.00 -18.21
CA ALA A 70 7.74 20.88 -16.79
C ALA A 70 7.22 19.54 -16.26
N CYS A 71 7.89 18.92 -15.29
CA CYS A 71 7.40 17.71 -14.65
C CYS A 71 7.34 17.85 -13.12
N VAL A 72 6.30 17.28 -12.52
CA VAL A 72 6.10 17.26 -11.05
C VAL A 72 5.66 15.87 -10.63
N ILE A 73 6.20 15.38 -9.52
CA ILE A 73 5.78 14.11 -8.92
C ILE A 73 4.42 14.34 -8.25
N SER A 74 3.38 13.66 -8.73
CA SER A 74 2.04 13.77 -8.17
C SER A 74 1.74 12.66 -7.18
N ASP A 75 2.22 11.45 -7.45
CA ASP A 75 1.93 10.28 -6.64
C ASP A 75 3.08 9.27 -6.69
N SER A 76 3.11 8.39 -5.69
CA SER A 76 4.05 7.28 -5.61
C SER A 76 3.31 5.98 -5.32
N THR A 77 3.46 4.99 -6.19
CA THR A 77 2.89 3.65 -6.01
C THR A 77 4.03 2.64 -5.89
N TYR A 78 3.89 1.63 -5.04
CA TYR A 78 4.91 0.59 -4.93
C TYR A 78 4.58 -0.62 -5.83
N VAL A 79 5.47 -0.91 -6.78
CA VAL A 79 5.42 -2.08 -7.66
C VAL A 79 6.74 -2.84 -7.52
N LYS A 80 6.67 -4.08 -7.02
CA LYS A 80 7.84 -4.90 -6.71
C LYS A 80 8.72 -5.20 -7.93
N ASP A 81 8.12 -5.36 -9.11
CA ASP A 81 8.81 -5.78 -10.33
C ASP A 81 9.50 -4.62 -11.08
N LYS A 82 9.49 -3.41 -10.50
CA LYS A 82 10.02 -2.21 -11.14
C LYS A 82 11.08 -1.53 -10.28
N PRO A 83 12.06 -0.85 -10.91
CA PRO A 83 13.10 -0.15 -10.17
C PRO A 83 12.53 1.01 -9.34
N ALA A 84 13.15 1.29 -8.20
CA ALA A 84 12.80 2.40 -7.32
C ALA A 84 12.96 3.74 -8.06
N GLY A 85 11.98 4.64 -7.91
CA GLY A 85 12.03 5.97 -8.55
C GLY A 85 11.88 5.95 -10.08
N CYS A 86 11.48 4.83 -10.68
CA CYS A 86 11.14 4.79 -12.10
C CYS A 86 9.73 5.37 -12.33
N ILE A 87 9.49 5.95 -13.50
CA ILE A 87 8.16 6.44 -13.88
C ILE A 87 7.26 5.27 -14.23
N LEU A 88 6.17 5.13 -13.48
CA LEU A 88 5.13 4.13 -13.71
C LEU A 88 4.12 4.62 -14.74
N ASP A 89 3.65 5.85 -14.54
CA ASP A 89 2.63 6.49 -15.36
C ASP A 89 2.77 8.01 -15.30
N TYR A 90 2.16 8.70 -16.25
CA TYR A 90 2.19 10.16 -16.30
C TYR A 90 1.01 10.73 -17.09
N ASN A 91 0.57 11.91 -16.68
CA ASN A 91 -0.56 12.61 -17.27
C ASN A 91 -0.18 14.06 -17.59
N PRO A 92 -0.37 14.56 -18.83
CA PRO A 92 -0.84 13.88 -20.05
C PRO A 92 0.04 12.73 -20.56
N ALA A 93 -0.58 11.72 -21.17
CA ALA A 93 0.09 10.52 -21.68
C ALA A 93 1.01 10.78 -22.90
N ALA A 94 1.92 9.86 -23.19
CA ALA A 94 2.80 9.93 -24.36
C ALA A 94 2.03 10.12 -25.67
N GLY A 95 2.61 10.90 -26.58
CA GLY A 95 2.01 11.20 -27.89
C GLY A 95 0.90 12.24 -27.85
N GLN A 96 0.43 12.66 -26.68
CA GLN A 96 -0.52 13.77 -26.55
C GLN A 96 0.14 15.09 -26.93
N LYS A 97 -0.65 15.99 -27.52
CA LYS A 97 -0.23 17.33 -27.89
C LYS A 97 -0.62 18.31 -26.79
N VAL A 98 0.39 18.92 -26.17
CA VAL A 98 0.21 19.89 -25.08
C VAL A 98 0.83 21.23 -25.45
N LYS A 99 0.40 22.30 -24.80
CA LYS A 99 1.05 23.61 -24.93
C LYS A 99 2.42 23.59 -24.26
N GLU A 100 3.32 24.44 -24.74
CA GLU A 100 4.60 24.70 -24.07
C GLU A 100 4.39 25.11 -22.61
N GLY A 101 5.32 24.72 -21.74
CA GLY A 101 5.25 24.99 -20.31
C GLY A 101 4.18 24.19 -19.56
N ARG A 102 3.52 23.22 -20.20
CA ARG A 102 2.56 22.34 -19.49
C ARG A 102 3.30 21.48 -18.46
N ILE A 103 2.72 21.41 -17.26
CA ILE A 103 3.17 20.51 -16.19
C ILE A 103 2.64 19.11 -16.47
N ILE A 104 3.56 18.15 -16.54
CA ILE A 104 3.30 16.72 -16.62
C ILE A 104 3.36 16.16 -15.20
N TYR A 105 2.26 15.53 -14.77
CA TYR A 105 2.17 14.87 -13.48
C TYR A 105 2.69 13.45 -13.60
N LEU A 106 3.70 13.12 -12.79
CA LEU A 106 4.36 11.82 -12.80
C LEU A 106 3.87 10.98 -11.62
N THR A 107 3.55 9.73 -11.88
CA THR A 107 3.38 8.67 -10.88
C THR A 107 4.64 7.82 -10.89
N ILE A 108 5.37 7.83 -9.78
CA ILE A 108 6.66 7.15 -9.66
C ILE A 108 6.54 5.87 -8.86
N ASN A 109 7.48 4.95 -9.06
CA ASN A 109 7.63 3.82 -8.18
C ASN A 109 8.22 4.29 -6.84
N ALA A 110 7.59 3.91 -5.73
CA ALA A 110 8.04 4.29 -4.41
C ALA A 110 9.52 3.90 -4.21
N ILE A 111 10.30 4.81 -3.63
CA ILE A 111 11.73 4.59 -3.38
C ILE A 111 11.91 3.53 -2.29
N ASN A 112 11.05 3.59 -1.27
CA ASN A 112 11.06 2.68 -0.14
C ASN A 112 9.83 1.77 -0.20
N ILE A 113 10.01 0.55 0.32
CA ILE A 113 8.92 -0.40 0.50
C ILE A 113 7.93 0.20 1.52
N PRO A 114 6.63 0.24 1.21
CA PRO A 114 5.64 0.76 2.14
C PRO A 114 5.64 -0.07 3.43
N LEU A 115 5.57 0.62 4.56
CA LEU A 115 5.53 -0.03 5.86
C LEU A 115 4.08 -0.36 6.21
N GLN A 116 3.83 -1.62 6.55
CA GLN A 116 2.53 -2.14 6.97
C GLN A 116 2.58 -2.42 8.48
N ALA A 117 1.51 -2.09 9.20
CA ALA A 117 1.41 -2.40 10.62
C ALA A 117 1.21 -3.92 10.80
N VAL A 118 2.01 -4.51 11.70
CA VAL A 118 1.86 -5.93 12.04
C VAL A 118 0.62 -6.09 12.91
N PRO A 119 -0.31 -7.00 12.55
CA PRO A 119 -1.50 -7.23 13.34
C PRO A 119 -1.13 -7.77 14.72
N ASP A 120 -1.93 -7.40 15.71
CA ASP A 120 -1.78 -7.95 17.05
C ASP A 120 -2.20 -9.42 17.04
N VAL A 121 -1.20 -10.30 17.09
CA VAL A 121 -1.36 -11.76 17.14
C VAL A 121 -0.65 -12.38 18.34
N ALA A 122 0.12 -11.58 19.08
CA ALA A 122 0.83 -12.01 20.28
C ALA A 122 -0.16 -12.03 21.46
N ASP A 123 -0.14 -13.11 22.23
CA ASP A 123 -0.95 -13.32 23.43
C ASP A 123 -2.48 -13.22 23.24
N ASN A 124 -2.96 -13.30 22.01
CA ASN A 124 -4.39 -13.14 21.70
C ASN A 124 -4.93 -14.13 20.66
N SER A 125 -4.07 -14.97 20.08
CA SER A 125 -4.39 -15.82 18.94
C SER A 125 -3.72 -17.19 19.05
N SER A 126 -4.41 -18.24 18.59
CA SER A 126 -3.78 -19.54 18.33
C SER A 126 -2.89 -19.47 17.09
N LEU A 127 -1.95 -20.41 16.94
CA LEU A 127 -1.06 -20.54 15.78
C LEU A 127 -1.82 -20.36 14.46
N ARG A 128 -2.89 -21.12 14.24
CA ARG A 128 -3.69 -21.07 13.00
C ARG A 128 -4.33 -19.70 12.78
N GLN A 129 -4.79 -19.04 13.84
CA GLN A 129 -5.39 -17.72 13.75
C GLN A 129 -4.35 -16.64 13.46
N ALA A 130 -3.20 -16.70 14.11
CA ALA A 130 -2.09 -15.80 13.87
C ALA A 130 -1.57 -15.93 12.44
N GLU A 131 -1.39 -17.16 11.94
CA GLU A 131 -1.00 -17.41 10.56
C GLU A 131 -1.97 -16.77 9.57
N ALA A 132 -3.28 -16.99 9.76
CA ALA A 132 -4.31 -16.41 8.91
C ALA A 132 -4.28 -14.87 8.93
N ARG A 133 -4.13 -14.25 10.10
CA ARG A 133 -4.05 -12.78 10.23
C ARG A 133 -2.79 -12.19 9.61
N ILE A 134 -1.64 -12.86 9.77
CA ILE A 134 -0.35 -12.42 9.22
C ILE A 134 -0.35 -12.55 7.68
N LEU A 135 -0.86 -13.66 7.15
CA LEU A 135 -0.99 -13.83 5.70
C LEU A 135 -2.01 -12.87 5.10
N ALA A 136 -3.14 -12.63 5.77
CA ALA A 136 -4.16 -11.69 5.32
C ALA A 136 -3.67 -10.22 5.31
N SER A 137 -2.72 -9.88 6.18
CA SER A 137 -2.08 -8.55 6.20
C SER A 137 -0.95 -8.42 5.15
N GLY A 138 -0.71 -9.44 4.34
CA GLY A 138 0.22 -9.39 3.21
C GLY A 138 1.69 -9.65 3.59
N PHE A 139 1.94 -10.15 4.80
CA PHE A 139 3.24 -10.64 5.21
C PHE A 139 3.43 -12.11 4.85
N LYS A 140 4.68 -12.55 4.84
CA LYS A 140 5.05 -13.96 4.66
C LYS A 140 5.46 -14.55 5.99
N LEU A 141 5.28 -15.85 6.15
CA LEU A 141 5.72 -16.58 7.33
C LEU A 141 7.01 -17.34 7.04
N ASN A 142 7.90 -17.34 8.02
CA ASN A 142 9.07 -18.21 8.09
C ASN A 142 8.77 -19.44 8.96
N ASP A 143 9.75 -20.32 9.13
CA ASP A 143 9.67 -21.44 10.06
C ASP A 143 9.29 -20.98 11.47
N ILE A 144 8.40 -21.74 12.11
CA ILE A 144 7.88 -21.41 13.45
C ILE A 144 8.94 -21.75 14.48
N GLU A 145 9.22 -20.82 15.39
CA GLU A 145 10.09 -21.04 16.54
C GLU A 145 9.27 -21.53 17.72
N TYR A 146 9.54 -22.77 18.15
CA TYR A 146 8.89 -23.35 19.30
C TYR A 146 9.60 -22.99 20.60
N MET A 147 8.85 -22.56 21.61
CA MET A 147 9.33 -22.29 22.96
C MET A 147 8.55 -23.11 23.99
N ALA A 148 9.11 -23.26 25.20
CA ALA A 148 8.40 -23.85 26.33
C ALA A 148 7.19 -22.98 26.69
N GLY A 149 6.00 -23.56 26.63
CA GLY A 149 4.75 -22.82 26.86
C GLY A 149 3.51 -23.61 26.46
N GLU A 150 2.36 -22.95 26.54
CA GLU A 150 1.05 -23.52 26.22
C GLU A 150 0.97 -23.93 24.74
N LYS A 151 0.37 -25.08 24.47
CA LYS A 151 0.33 -25.63 23.10
C LYS A 151 -0.39 -24.68 22.15
N ASP A 152 0.21 -24.42 20.99
CA ASP A 152 -0.35 -23.59 19.91
C ASP A 152 -0.61 -22.11 20.31
N TRP A 153 -0.07 -21.67 21.45
CA TRP A 153 -0.16 -20.27 21.91
C TRP A 153 0.95 -19.43 21.29
N VAL A 154 0.61 -18.28 20.72
CA VAL A 154 1.58 -17.37 20.09
C VAL A 154 2.03 -16.32 21.10
N TYR A 155 3.29 -16.40 21.50
CA TYR A 155 3.90 -15.45 22.45
C TYR A 155 4.41 -14.17 21.77
N GLY A 156 4.69 -14.24 20.47
CA GLY A 156 5.28 -13.11 19.79
C GLY A 156 5.56 -13.35 18.32
N VAL A 157 5.92 -12.24 17.66
CA VAL A 157 6.33 -12.22 16.26
C VAL A 157 7.72 -11.61 16.17
N LYS A 158 8.62 -12.28 15.45
CA LYS A 158 9.97 -11.82 15.17
C LYS A 158 10.10 -11.38 13.71
N TYR A 159 10.93 -10.38 13.47
CA TYR A 159 11.38 -9.96 12.15
C TYR A 159 12.90 -9.80 12.17
N GLN A 160 13.61 -10.54 11.32
CA GLN A 160 15.08 -10.55 11.28
C GLN A 160 15.70 -10.75 12.68
N ASP A 161 15.24 -11.77 13.39
CA ASP A 161 15.66 -12.12 14.77
C ASP A 161 15.36 -11.07 15.86
N ARG A 162 14.69 -9.96 15.51
CA ARG A 162 14.20 -8.96 16.45
C ARG A 162 12.73 -9.22 16.79
N VAL A 163 12.42 -9.32 18.08
CA VAL A 163 11.02 -9.36 18.55
C VAL A 163 10.36 -8.01 18.24
N LEU A 164 9.23 -8.05 17.55
CA LEU A 164 8.47 -6.86 17.18
C LEU A 164 7.53 -6.44 18.31
N ALA A 165 7.37 -5.13 18.48
CA ALA A 165 6.33 -4.59 19.34
C ALA A 165 4.95 -4.67 18.65
N MET A 166 3.88 -4.70 19.46
CA MET A 166 2.52 -4.67 18.95
C MET A 166 2.28 -3.43 18.08
N GLY A 167 1.73 -3.64 16.88
CA GLY A 167 1.44 -2.55 15.94
C GLY A 167 2.69 -1.90 15.30
N GLU A 168 3.88 -2.47 15.49
CA GLU A 168 5.09 -1.99 14.83
C GLU A 168 4.96 -2.10 13.30
N LYS A 169 5.52 -1.12 12.59
CA LYS A 169 5.42 -1.05 11.13
C LYS A 169 6.63 -1.71 10.50
N VAL A 170 6.38 -2.73 9.68
CA VAL A 170 7.40 -3.55 9.02
C VAL A 170 7.20 -3.47 7.50
N PRO A 171 8.27 -3.57 6.67
CA PRO A 171 8.12 -3.54 5.22
C PRO A 171 7.09 -4.55 4.70
N MET A 172 6.22 -4.11 3.80
CA MET A 172 5.22 -4.98 3.19
C MET A 172 5.87 -6.18 2.52
N GLY A 173 5.32 -7.39 2.75
CA GLY A 173 5.88 -8.64 2.23
C GLY A 173 7.12 -9.16 2.96
N ALA A 174 7.47 -8.55 4.11
CA ALA A 174 8.46 -9.10 5.03
C ALA A 174 8.10 -10.51 5.49
N THR A 175 9.13 -11.30 5.77
CA THR A 175 9.03 -12.63 6.39
C THR A 175 9.07 -12.49 7.90
N LEU A 176 8.01 -12.95 8.57
CA LEU A 176 7.84 -12.93 10.01
C LEU A 176 7.95 -14.35 10.57
N THR A 177 8.62 -14.49 11.70
CA THR A 177 8.76 -15.75 12.44
C THR A 177 7.80 -15.72 13.63
N LEU A 178 6.95 -16.73 13.78
CA LEU A 178 6.06 -16.85 14.94
C LEU A 178 6.77 -17.60 16.07
N MET A 179 6.60 -17.11 17.29
CA MET A 179 7.09 -17.78 18.50
C MET A 179 5.90 -18.49 19.15
N VAL A 180 5.89 -19.82 19.13
CA VAL A 180 4.75 -20.64 19.54
C VAL A 180 5.11 -21.59 20.67
N GLY A 181 4.21 -21.77 21.64
CA GLY A 181 4.39 -22.75 22.69
C GLY A 181 4.30 -24.19 22.18
N ASN A 182 5.28 -25.01 22.55
CA ASN A 182 5.33 -26.43 22.17
C ASN A 182 4.42 -27.34 23.00
N GLY A 183 3.73 -26.80 24.02
CA GLY A 183 2.87 -27.59 24.90
C GLY A 183 3.65 -28.56 25.76
N GLY A 184 4.87 -28.19 26.17
CA GLY A 184 5.82 -29.06 26.86
C GLY A 184 5.15 -29.97 27.86
N GLU A 185 5.32 -31.28 27.65
CA GLU A 185 4.97 -32.30 28.62
C GLU A 185 5.64 -31.93 29.95
N GLU A 186 4.85 -31.50 30.93
CA GLU A 186 5.22 -31.69 32.32
C GLU A 186 5.39 -33.20 32.51
N MET A 187 6.62 -33.68 32.36
CA MET A 187 7.01 -34.96 32.90
C MET A 187 6.82 -34.82 34.41
N GLN A 188 5.64 -35.23 34.91
CA GLN A 188 5.36 -35.31 36.33
C GLN A 188 6.43 -36.17 36.98
N GLU A 189 7.43 -35.51 37.57
CA GLU A 189 8.39 -36.14 38.46
C GLU A 189 7.63 -36.65 39.69
N GLY A 190 7.58 -37.97 39.81
CA GLY A 190 7.52 -38.65 41.09
C GLY A 190 6.16 -38.72 41.77
N ASP A 191 5.29 -39.59 41.27
CA ASP A 191 4.30 -40.27 42.14
C ASP A 191 5.08 -41.19 43.09
N SER A 192 5.65 -40.61 44.16
CA SER A 192 6.35 -41.33 45.22
C SER A 192 5.36 -41.75 46.30
N LEU A 193 4.49 -42.72 45.98
CA LEU A 193 3.74 -43.49 46.95
C LEU A 193 4.43 -44.85 47.15
N SER A 194 5.60 -44.85 47.80
CA SER A 194 6.21 -46.07 48.31
C SER A 194 7.19 -45.77 49.44
N ALA A 195 6.65 -45.65 50.65
CA ALA A 195 7.26 -45.92 51.97
C ALA A 195 6.23 -45.44 53.00
N ASP A 196 5.56 -46.30 53.75
CA ASP A 196 6.17 -46.91 54.93
C ASP A 196 5.32 -48.12 55.39
N GLU A 197 5.71 -49.34 55.01
CA GLU A 197 5.40 -50.54 55.79
C GLU A 197 6.60 -50.81 56.69
N GLY A 198 6.41 -50.68 57.99
CA GLY A 198 7.26 -51.37 58.96
C GLY A 198 7.62 -50.59 60.21
N ALA A 199 6.75 -50.59 61.22
CA ALA A 199 7.16 -50.67 62.62
C ALA A 199 5.96 -50.87 63.57
N GLU A 200 5.63 -52.13 63.90
CA GLU A 200 5.08 -52.44 65.22
C GLU A 200 5.82 -53.67 65.81
N PRO A 201 6.43 -53.57 67.00
CA PRO A 201 7.00 -54.73 67.70
C PRO A 201 6.16 -55.14 68.92
N ARG A 202 5.76 -56.42 68.97
CA ARG A 202 5.36 -57.24 70.15
C ARG A 202 4.63 -58.49 69.60
N GLU A 203 4.83 -59.74 69.99
CA GLU A 203 5.40 -60.42 71.14
C GLU A 203 5.85 -61.83 70.69
N VAL A 204 6.90 -62.36 71.33
CA VAL A 204 7.28 -63.78 71.21
C VAL A 204 7.00 -64.42 72.56
N VAL A 205 5.99 -65.31 72.66
CA VAL A 205 6.05 -66.50 73.52
C VAL A 205 5.25 -67.63 72.88
N THR A 206 5.92 -68.78 72.87
CA THR A 206 5.64 -70.10 72.28
C THR A 206 4.63 -70.95 73.04
N SER A 207 4.05 -71.93 72.32
CA SER A 207 3.55 -73.28 72.72
C SER A 207 2.14 -73.51 72.13
N GLU A 208 1.70 -74.66 71.62
CA GLU A 208 2.22 -76.00 71.34
C GLU A 208 1.14 -76.74 70.49
N SER A 209 1.53 -77.84 69.84
CA SER A 209 0.75 -79.09 69.59
C SER A 209 -0.73 -78.99 69.16
N SER A 210 -1.12 -79.34 67.92
CA SER A 210 -1.34 -80.71 67.36
C SER A 210 -2.53 -81.50 67.92
N ALA A 211 -3.33 -82.04 66.98
CA ALA A 211 -4.25 -83.20 67.03
C ALA A 211 -5.48 -83.09 67.96
N ALA A 212 -6.71 -83.10 67.43
CA ALA A 212 -7.53 -84.25 67.03
C ALA A 212 -8.36 -84.85 68.20
N ASP A 213 -9.56 -85.32 67.84
CA ASP A 213 -10.48 -86.19 68.61
C ASP A 213 -11.26 -85.49 69.75
N GLU A 214 -12.50 -85.82 70.11
CA GLU A 214 -13.57 -86.70 69.62
C GLU A 214 -14.84 -86.34 70.44
N SER A 215 -15.99 -86.75 69.93
CA SER A 215 -17.30 -86.90 70.56
C SER A 215 -17.34 -87.38 72.03
N TRP A 216 -18.22 -86.79 72.89
CA TRP A 216 -19.31 -87.49 73.65
C TRP A 216 -20.08 -86.55 74.59
N PHE A 217 -21.30 -86.16 74.21
CA PHE A 217 -22.60 -86.39 74.89
C PHE A 217 -23.72 -85.63 74.17
#